data_AF-A0A2H0IYZ4-F1
#
_entry.id   AF-A0A2H0IYZ4-F1
#
_cell.length_a   1.000
_cell.length_b   1.000
_cell.length_c   1.000
_cell.angle_alpha   90.00
_cell.angle_beta   90.00
_cell.angle_gamma   90.00
#
_symmetry.space_group_name_H-M   'P 1'
#
loop_
_entity.id
_entity.type
_entity.pdbx_description
1 polymer ?
#
loop_
_entity_poly.entity_id
_entity_poly.type
_entity_poly.pdbx_seq_one_letter_code
_entity_poly.pdbx_strand_id
1 'polypeptide(L)' 'MSVVLNTPIVSHLPDADMQAVPATLTRAAQAARELAARTGTPLVVARDGKLIEAVIQLDEANPGNSVSHKP' A
#
# COMPACT_ATOMS: atom_id res chain seq x y z
N MET A 1 20.49 -0.30 -1.12
CA MET A 1 19.82 -1.29 -2.00
C MET A 1 18.65 -1.85 -1.24
N SER A 2 17.44 -1.33 -1.46
CA SER A 2 16.24 -1.75 -0.73
C SER A 2 15.63 -2.94 -1.47
N VAL A 3 15.76 -4.11 -0.88
CA VAL A 3 15.17 -5.34 -1.42
C VAL A 3 13.65 -5.20 -1.35
N VAL A 4 13.00 -4.98 -2.49
CA VAL A 4 11.56 -5.20 -2.61
C VAL A 4 11.38 -6.71 -2.50
N LEU A 5 10.83 -7.17 -1.40
CA LEU A 5 10.45 -8.58 -1.20
C LEU A 5 9.35 -8.92 -2.21
N ASN A 6 9.73 -9.38 -3.40
CA ASN A 6 8.81 -9.83 -4.45
C ASN A 6 8.30 -11.25 -4.20
N THR A 7 8.15 -11.65 -2.94
CA THR A 7 7.56 -12.95 -2.60
C THR A 7 6.04 -12.83 -2.79
N PRO A 8 5.42 -13.65 -3.66
CA PRO A 8 3.98 -13.63 -3.81
C PRO A 8 3.34 -14.01 -2.47
N ILE A 9 2.45 -13.15 -1.97
CA ILE A 9 1.65 -13.44 -0.79
C ILE A 9 0.63 -14.50 -1.21
N VAL A 10 0.82 -15.74 -0.76
CA VAL A 10 -0.05 -16.88 -1.05
C VAL A 10 -0.87 -17.24 0.18
N SER A 11 -2.10 -17.69 -0.04
CA SER A 11 -2.92 -18.23 1.05
C SER A 11 -2.42 -19.63 1.37
N HIS A 12 -2.25 -19.95 2.64
CA HIS A 12 -1.94 -21.30 3.12
C HIS A 12 -3.17 -22.01 3.68
N LEU A 13 -4.36 -21.41 3.54
CA LEU A 13 -5.60 -22.02 3.98
C LEU A 13 -6.00 -23.17 3.05
N PRO A 14 -6.65 -24.23 3.56
CA PRO A 14 -7.10 -25.35 2.74
C PRO A 14 -8.34 -25.01 1.88
N ASP A 15 -9.04 -23.92 2.22
CA ASP A 15 -10.21 -23.45 1.49
C ASP A 15 -9.81 -22.91 0.11
N ALA A 16 -10.51 -23.40 -0.92
CA ALA A 16 -10.28 -23.04 -2.32
C ALA A 16 -10.64 -21.57 -2.59
N ASP A 17 -11.70 -21.05 -1.97
CA ASP A 17 -12.13 -19.66 -2.16
C ASP A 17 -11.12 -18.68 -1.54
N MET A 18 -10.45 -19.12 -0.48
CA MET A 18 -9.44 -18.33 0.22
C MET A 18 -8.11 -18.21 -0.54
N GLN A 19 -7.89 -18.97 -1.64
CA GLN A 19 -6.66 -18.91 -2.42
C GLN A 19 -6.49 -17.57 -3.14
N ALA A 20 -7.59 -16.98 -3.62
CA ALA A 20 -7.57 -15.74 -4.38
C ALA A 20 -7.49 -14.48 -3.51
N VAL A 21 -7.72 -14.61 -2.20
CA VAL A 21 -7.85 -13.48 -1.27
C VAL A 21 -6.63 -12.56 -1.27
N PRO A 22 -5.37 -13.05 -1.19
CA PRO A 22 -4.20 -12.16 -1.20
C PRO A 22 -4.11 -11.28 -2.46
N ALA A 23 -4.38 -11.87 -3.63
CA ALA A 23 -4.34 -11.15 -4.90
C ALA A 23 -5.48 -10.11 -5.00
N THR A 24 -6.66 -10.44 -4.47
CA THR A 24 -7.81 -9.52 -4.42
C THR A 24 -7.54 -8.35 -3.46
N LEU A 25 -7.02 -8.62 -2.26
CA LEU A 25 -6.67 -7.58 -1.29
C LEU A 25 -5.59 -6.64 -1.83
N THR A 26 -4.59 -7.16 -2.54
CA THR A 26 -3.53 -6.34 -3.15
C THR A 26 -4.12 -5.36 -4.16
N ARG A 27 -5.01 -5.85 -5.04
CA ARG A 27 -5.71 -5.01 -6.02
C ARG A 27 -6.63 -3.98 -5.35
N ALA A 28 -7.40 -4.39 -4.35
CA ALA A 28 -8.26 -3.49 -3.59
C ALA A 28 -7.46 -2.38 -2.89
N ALA A 29 -6.34 -2.71 -2.27
CA ALA A 29 -5.46 -1.74 -1.63
C ALA A 29 -4.81 -0.77 -2.63
N GLN A 30 -4.51 -1.22 -3.85
CA GLN A 30 -4.05 -0.33 -4.91
C GLN A 30 -5.15 0.65 -5.34
N ALA A 31 -6.35 0.15 -5.66
CA ALA A 31 -7.48 0.98 -6.07
C ALA A 31 -7.86 2.00 -4.97
N ALA A 32 -7.82 1.60 -3.69
CA ALA A 32 -8.08 2.49 -2.57
C ALA A 32 -7.05 3.62 -2.46
N ARG A 33 -5.76 3.35 -2.71
CA ARG A 33 -4.71 4.36 -2.73
C ARG A 33 -4.89 5.36 -3.86
N GLU A 34 -5.21 4.86 -5.04
CA GLU A 34 -5.50 5.71 -6.20
C GLU A 34 -6.73 6.60 -5.95
N LEU A 35 -7.79 6.06 -5.34
CA LEU A 35 -8.97 6.83 -4.97
C LEU A 35 -8.62 7.91 -3.94
N ALA A 36 -7.91 7.54 -2.89
CA ALA A 36 -7.48 8.45 -1.83
C ALA A 36 -6.64 9.62 -2.37
N ALA A 37 -5.74 9.34 -3.31
CA ALA A 37 -4.95 10.37 -3.98
C ALA A 37 -5.83 11.32 -4.82
N ARG A 38 -6.85 10.81 -5.52
CA ARG A 38 -7.78 11.64 -6.31
C ARG A 38 -8.70 12.50 -5.44
N THR A 39 -9.13 12.00 -4.29
CA THR A 39 -10.09 12.70 -3.41
C THR A 39 -9.41 13.52 -2.32
N GLY A 40 -8.08 13.46 -2.21
CA GLY A 40 -7.34 14.07 -1.11
C GLY A 40 -7.63 13.41 0.24
N THR A 41 -8.14 12.17 0.25
CA THR A 41 -8.43 11.43 1.49
C THR A 41 -7.10 10.95 2.09
N PRO A 42 -6.80 11.24 3.36
CA PRO A 42 -5.61 10.73 4.01
C PRO A 42 -5.70 9.21 4.25
N LEU A 43 -4.56 8.52 4.19
CA LEU A 43 -4.46 7.12 4.56
C LEU A 43 -3.71 6.98 5.88
N VAL A 44 -4.16 6.07 6.74
CA VAL A 44 -3.43 5.70 7.95
C VAL A 44 -2.48 4.55 7.61
N VAL A 45 -1.18 4.74 7.83
CA VAL A 45 -0.14 3.73 7.56
C VAL A 45 0.68 3.45 8.81
N ALA A 46 1.15 2.22 8.95
CA ALA A 46 2.12 1.86 9.98
C ALA A 46 3.55 2.15 9.48
N ARG A 47 4.29 2.98 10.23
CA ARG A 47 5.70 3.29 9.98
C ARG A 47 6.45 3.30 11.31
N ASP A 48 7.56 2.56 11.39
CA ASP A 48 8.38 2.45 12.59
C ASP A 48 7.58 2.07 13.85
N GLY A 49 6.61 1.16 13.68
CA GLY A 49 5.72 0.70 14.76
C GLY A 49 4.66 1.72 15.20
N LYS A 50 4.53 2.85 14.51
CA LYS A 50 3.53 3.90 14.80
C LYS A 50 2.55 4.06 13.66
N LEU A 51 1.30 4.37 13.98
CA LEU A 51 0.29 4.76 13.00
C LEU A 51 0.45 6.25 12.69
N ILE A 52 0.56 6.58 11.41
CA ILE A 52 0.66 7.96 10.92
C ILE A 52 -0.36 8.19 9.79
N GLU A 53 -0.90 9.40 9.70
CA GLU A 53 -1.68 9.83 8.55
C GLU A 53 -0.74 10.30 7.43
N ALA A 54 -0.98 9.80 6.23
CA ALA A 54 -0.21 10.11 5.03
C ALA A 54 -1.16 10.51 3.90
N VAL A 55 -0.93 11.69 3.32
CA VAL A 55 -1.57 12.10 2.08
C VAL A 55 -0.74 11.55 0.93
N ILE A 56 -1.32 10.65 0.15
CA ILE A 56 -0.64 10.09 -1.02
C ILE A 56 -0.81 11.05 -2.18
N GLN A 57 0.30 11.62 -2.65
CA GLN A 57 0.36 12.25 -3.97
C GLN A 57 0.64 11.14 -4.98
N LEU A 58 -0.15 11.07 -6.06
CA LEU A 58 0.18 10.27 -7.24
C LEU A 58 1.36 10.95 -7.94
N ASP A 59 2.54 10.88 -7.33
CA ASP A 59 3.78 11.23 -8.01
C ASP A 59 4.12 10.05 -8.92
N GLU A 60 4.23 10.33 -10.21
CA GLU A 60 4.50 9.34 -11.25
C GLU A 60 5.76 8.55 -10.89
N ALA A 61 5.57 7.30 -10.45
CA ALA A 61 6.58 6.24 -10.41
C ALA A 61 8.05 6.71 -10.29
N ASN A 62 8.40 7.47 -9.25
CA ASN A 62 9.79 7.69 -8.90
C ASN A 62 10.13 6.89 -7.63
N PRO A 63 10.94 5.82 -7.71
CA PRO A 63 11.29 4.97 -6.58
C PRO A 63 12.36 5.65 -5.71
N GLY A 64 12.07 6.84 -5.19
CA GLY A 64 13.05 7.66 -4.49
C GLY A 64 12.43 8.79 -3.68
N ASN A 65 11.93 8.43 -2.49
CA ASN A 65 11.96 9.25 -1.28
C ASN A 65 11.51 10.73 -1.36
N SER A 66 10.27 11.03 -0.99
CA SER A 66 9.84 12.39 -0.63
C SER A 66 8.67 12.38 0.37
N VAL A 67 8.98 12.10 1.63
CA VAL A 67 8.14 12.58 2.74
C VAL A 67 8.40 14.07 2.91
N SER A 68 7.47 14.91 2.46
CA SER A 68 7.51 16.35 2.69
C SER A 68 7.12 16.64 4.16
N HIS A 69 8.10 17.00 4.98
CA HIS A 69 7.87 17.60 6.30
C HIS A 69 7.70 19.11 6.11
N LYS A 70 6.52 19.63 6.43
CA LYS A 70 6.26 21.08 6.43
C LYS A 70 6.56 21.63 7.84
N PRO A 71 7.24 22.79 7.96
CA PRO A 71 7.58 23.43 9.24
C PRO A 71 6.35 23.94 10.00
#